data_AF-A0A1I8B858-F1
#
_entry.id   AF-A0A1I8B858-F1
#
_cell.length_a   1.000
_cell.length_b   1.000
_cell.length_c   1.000
_cell.angle_alpha   90.00
_cell.angle_beta   90.00
_cell.angle_gamma   90.00
#
_symmetry.space_group_name_H-M   'P 1'
#
loop_
_entity.id
_entity.type
_entity.pdbx_description
1 polymer ?
#
loop_
_entity_poly.entity_id
_entity_poly.type
_entity_poly.pdbx_seq_one_letter_code
_entity_poly.pdbx_strand_id
1 'polypeptide(L)'
;CCVVHIDETETFHRLCTLNSSIPDIVLRSRLRNKIRSICFSSDFSSAIIQQDDAILDFLILSDNCVSSEFQQPPKFFKNSSFILGVNWLFDKQLAIITDSGVEFCLLNIHKKSLKLIKSFAHFTSWFICFVNNF
;
A
#
# COMPACT_ATOMS: atom_id res chain seq x y z
N CYS A 1 -2.96 13.83 13.70
CA CYS A 1 -1.85 12.87 13.69
C CYS A 1 -2.31 11.57 14.33
N CYS A 2 -2.24 10.45 13.61
CA CYS A 2 -2.52 9.12 14.14
C CYS A 2 -1.20 8.48 14.57
N VAL A 3 -1.13 7.98 15.80
CA VAL A 3 0.05 7.27 16.32
C VAL A 3 -0.22 5.77 16.19
N VAL A 4 0.64 5.09 15.44
CA VAL A 4 0.59 3.64 15.27
C VAL A 4 1.51 3.02 16.32
N HIS A 5 0.98 2.28 17.29
CA HIS A 5 1.80 1.45 18.17
C HIS A 5 1.99 0.06 17.56
N ILE A 6 3.27 -0.33 17.40
CA ILE A 6 3.71 -1.63 16.88
C ILE A 6 4.37 -2.36 18.04
N ASP A 7 3.81 -3.49 18.46
CA ASP A 7 4.42 -4.36 19.47
C ASP A 7 4.81 -5.70 18.82
N GLU A 8 6.07 -6.10 18.98
CA GLU A 8 6.69 -7.21 18.21
C GLU A 8 6.41 -8.59 18.81
N THR A 9 5.78 -8.69 19.97
CA THR A 9 5.71 -9.96 20.71
C THR A 9 4.38 -10.70 20.64
N GLU A 10 3.25 -10.02 20.41
CA GLU A 10 1.96 -10.63 20.05
C GLU A 10 1.17 -9.56 19.27
N THR A 11 0.63 -9.89 18.09
CA THR A 11 0.12 -8.93 17.09
C THR A 11 -1.11 -8.14 17.55
N PHE A 12 -0.89 -7.11 18.36
CA PHE A 12 -1.84 -6.09 18.73
C PHE A 12 -1.38 -4.76 18.14
N HIS A 13 -2.17 -4.18 17.24
CA HIS A 13 -1.91 -2.81 16.76
C HIS A 13 -3.00 -1.90 17.29
N ARG A 14 -2.64 -0.94 18.14
CA ARG A 14 -3.54 0.10 18.65
C ARG A 14 -3.21 1.42 17.98
N LEU A 15 -4.18 2.02 17.30
CA LEU A 15 -4.08 3.38 16.78
C LEU A 15 -4.61 4.31 17.85
N CYS A 16 -3.72 5.07 18.47
CA CYS A 16 -4.10 6.14 19.39
C CYS A 16 -4.01 7.47 18.64
N THR A 17 -5.05 8.28 18.66
CA THR A 17 -4.99 9.66 18.14
C THR A 17 -4.84 10.64 19.29
N LEU A 18 -4.06 11.71 19.09
CA LEU A 18 -3.82 12.77 20.09
C LEU A 18 -5.07 13.64 20.39
N ASN A 19 -6.17 13.43 19.68
CA ASN A 19 -7.44 14.13 19.89
C ASN A 19 -8.50 13.10 20.34
N SER A 20 -8.98 13.26 21.58
CA SER A 20 -9.90 12.38 22.31
C SER A 20 -11.29 12.15 21.67
N SER A 21 -11.54 12.70 20.47
CA SER A 21 -12.79 12.62 19.73
C SER A 21 -12.74 11.66 18.54
N ILE A 22 -11.57 11.10 18.20
CA ILE A 22 -11.43 10.08 17.15
C ILE A 22 -11.27 8.73 17.85
N PRO A 23 -12.09 7.72 17.52
CA PRO A 23 -12.05 6.44 18.23
C PRO A 23 -10.75 5.68 17.93
N ASP A 24 -10.26 4.97 18.94
CA ASP A 24 -9.10 4.09 18.80
C ASP A 24 -9.43 3.00 17.77
N ILE A 25 -8.69 2.95 16.67
CA ILE A 25 -8.80 1.85 15.70
C ILE A 25 -7.79 0.78 16.11
N VAL A 26 -8.26 -0.40 16.51
CA VAL A 26 -7.38 -1.52 16.82
C VAL A 26 -7.30 -2.43 15.61
N LEU A 27 -6.15 -2.46 14.94
CA LEU A 27 -5.90 -3.40 13.86
C LEU A 27 -5.36 -4.69 14.47
N ARG A 28 -6.17 -5.74 14.47
CA ARG A 28 -5.69 -7.10 14.74
C ARG A 28 -5.54 -7.80 13.41
N SER A 29 -4.32 -7.88 12.91
CA SER A 29 -4.05 -8.64 11.69
C SER A 29 -3.02 -9.71 11.98
N ARG A 30 -3.29 -10.93 11.50
CA ARG A 30 -2.36 -12.08 11.57
C ARG A 30 -1.33 -11.95 10.45
N LEU A 31 -0.65 -10.80 10.41
CA LEU A 31 0.34 -10.50 9.40
C LEU A 31 1.49 -11.49 9.57
N ARG A 32 1.83 -12.16 8.47
CA ARG A 32 2.91 -13.15 8.45
C ARG A 32 4.27 -12.49 8.17
N ASN A 33 4.24 -11.26 7.69
CA ASN A 33 5.38 -10.56 7.10
C ASN A 33 5.61 -9.22 7.82
N LYS A 34 6.79 -8.63 7.60
CA LYS A 34 7.17 -7.38 8.26
C LYS A 34 6.38 -6.22 7.68
N ILE A 35 5.77 -5.40 8.53
CA ILE A 35 5.12 -4.17 8.10
C ILE A 35 6.18 -3.13 7.73
N ARG A 36 6.14 -2.62 6.50
CA ARG A 36 6.97 -1.49 6.08
C ARG A 36 6.28 -0.15 6.28
N SER A 37 4.99 -0.08 5.99
CA SER A 37 4.22 1.16 6.13
C SER A 37 2.72 0.90 6.26
N ILE A 38 2.04 1.84 6.92
CA ILE A 38 0.58 1.90 6.98
C ILE A 38 0.15 3.29 6.49
N CYS A 39 -0.79 3.35 5.56
CA CYS A 39 -1.27 4.60 4.96
C CYS A 39 -2.80 4.66 5.00
N PHE A 40 -3.36 5.70 5.60
CA PHE A 40 -4.82 5.89 5.71
C PHE A 40 -5.34 6.82 4.61
N SER A 41 -6.54 6.53 4.11
CA SER A 41 -7.26 7.45 3.26
C SER A 41 -7.63 8.71 4.06
N SER A 42 -7.78 9.84 3.36
CA SER A 42 -8.07 11.14 3.99
C SER A 42 -9.37 11.17 4.82
N ASP A 43 -10.33 10.33 4.48
CA ASP A 43 -11.62 10.16 5.14
C ASP A 43 -11.62 9.04 6.20
N PHE A 44 -10.48 8.39 6.42
CA PHE A 44 -10.32 7.23 7.33
C PHE A 44 -11.25 6.05 7.03
N SER A 45 -11.84 5.98 5.84
CA SER A 45 -12.70 4.85 5.43
C SER A 45 -11.90 3.64 4.94
N SER A 46 -10.60 3.80 4.71
CA SER A 46 -9.73 2.73 4.26
C SER A 46 -8.28 2.94 4.69
N ALA A 47 -7.54 1.85 4.77
CA ALA A 47 -6.11 1.85 5.03
C ALA A 47 -5.40 0.84 4.14
N ILE A 48 -4.11 1.10 3.90
CA ILE A 48 -3.22 0.20 3.17
C ILE A 48 -2.10 -0.18 4.12
N ILE A 49 -1.84 -1.48 4.22
CA ILE A 49 -0.68 -2.02 4.89
C ILE A 49 0.26 -2.57 3.83
N GLN A 50 1.46 -2.04 3.77
CA GLN A 50 2.53 -2.64 2.99
C GLN A 50 3.27 -3.66 3.86
N GLN A 51 3.26 -4.90 3.41
CA GLN A 51 4.03 -6.00 3.98
C GLN A 51 5.21 -6.33 3.07
N ASP A 52 6.40 -6.39 3.66
CA ASP A 52 7.68 -6.54 2.97
C ASP A 52 7.76 -5.61 1.72
N ASP A 53 8.24 -6.15 0.61
CA ASP A 53 8.45 -5.44 -0.64
C ASP A 53 7.44 -5.82 -1.74
N ALA A 54 6.42 -6.64 -1.47
CA ALA A 54 5.60 -7.18 -2.57
C ALA A 54 4.10 -7.25 -2.27
N ILE A 55 3.69 -6.99 -1.03
CA ILE A 55 2.34 -7.28 -0.57
C ILE A 55 1.68 -5.99 -0.09
N LEU A 56 0.48 -5.73 -0.61
CA LEU A 56 -0.42 -4.68 -0.13
C LEU A 56 -1.71 -5.32 0.37
N ASP A 57 -2.01 -5.11 1.65
CA ASP A 57 -3.33 -5.37 2.20
C ASP A 57 -4.15 -4.10 2.22
N PHE A 58 -5.39 -4.22 1.78
CA PHE A 58 -6.39 -3.18 1.80
C PHE A 58 -7.37 -3.48 2.91
N LEU A 59 -7.50 -2.54 3.83
CA LEU A 59 -8.46 -2.57 4.90
C LEU A 59 -9.57 -1.56 4.61
N ILE A 60 -10.80 -2.00 4.74
CA ILE A 60 -11.99 -1.14 4.70
C ILE A 60 -12.44 -0.95 6.13
N LEU A 61 -12.62 0.31 6.50
CA LEU A 61 -12.89 0.73 7.88
C LEU A 61 -14.33 1.25 7.95
N SER A 62 -15.09 0.77 8.92
CA SER A 62 -16.40 1.31 9.27
C SER A 62 -16.58 1.24 10.77
N ASP A 63 -17.16 2.28 11.36
CA ASP A 63 -17.43 2.36 12.81
C ASP A 63 -16.18 2.03 13.66
N ASN A 64 -15.01 2.46 13.20
CA ASN A 64 -13.70 2.27 13.84
C ASN A 64 -13.22 0.82 13.91
N CYS A 65 -13.85 -0.05 13.13
CA CYS A 65 -13.50 -1.47 12.99
C CYS A 65 -13.12 -1.77 11.54
N VAL A 66 -12.35 -2.86 11.36
CA VAL A 66 -12.12 -3.43 10.02
C VAL A 66 -13.38 -4.18 9.60
N SER A 67 -14.07 -3.66 8.59
CA SER A 67 -15.30 -4.26 8.05
C SER A 67 -14.99 -5.31 6.99
N SER A 68 -13.94 -5.10 6.22
CA SER A 68 -13.42 -6.07 5.29
C SER A 68 -11.95 -5.84 4.99
N GLU A 69 -11.28 -6.90 4.61
CA GLU A 69 -9.90 -6.87 4.15
C GLU A 69 -9.76 -7.65 2.85
N PHE A 70 -8.78 -7.27 2.05
CA PHE A 70 -8.32 -8.08 0.93
C PHE A 70 -6.88 -7.74 0.58
N GLN A 71 -6.19 -8.72 0.02
CA GLN A 71 -4.80 -8.59 -0.39
C GLN A 71 -4.72 -8.53 -1.92
N GLN A 72 -3.85 -7.68 -2.45
CA GLN A 72 -3.49 -7.76 -3.86
C GLN A 72 -2.24 -8.62 -4.05
N PRO A 73 -2.31 -9.66 -4.91
CA PRO A 73 -1.16 -10.50 -5.17
C PRO A 73 -0.07 -9.73 -5.94
N PRO A 74 1.21 -10.11 -5.78
CA PRO A 74 2.35 -9.46 -6.43
C PRO A 74 2.23 -9.36 -7.95
N LYS A 75 1.51 -10.31 -8.58
CA LYS A 75 1.33 -10.42 -10.04
C LYS A 75 0.55 -9.25 -10.66
N PHE A 76 -0.09 -8.40 -9.85
CA PHE A 76 -0.74 -7.20 -10.36
C PHE A 76 0.28 -6.26 -11.04
N PHE A 77 1.48 -6.15 -10.47
CA PHE A 77 2.56 -5.31 -10.96
C PHE A 77 3.41 -6.10 -11.95
N LYS A 78 2.91 -6.27 -13.20
CA LYS A 78 3.45 -7.20 -14.21
C LYS A 78 4.97 -7.18 -14.40
N ASN A 79 5.63 -6.05 -14.15
CA ASN A 79 7.06 -5.85 -14.39
C ASN A 79 7.86 -5.47 -13.14
N SER A 80 7.21 -5.35 -11.97
CA SER A 80 7.86 -4.86 -10.76
C SER A 80 8.19 -6.00 -9.81
N SER A 81 9.43 -6.01 -9.33
CA SER A 81 9.87 -6.98 -8.33
C SER A 81 9.56 -6.49 -6.92
N PHE A 82 9.54 -5.16 -6.73
CA PHE A 82 9.45 -4.53 -5.41
C PHE A 82 8.60 -3.25 -5.40
N ILE A 83 7.76 -3.14 -4.37
CA ILE A 83 6.99 -1.95 -3.99
C ILE A 83 7.84 -1.14 -3.04
N LEU A 84 8.27 0.03 -3.48
CA LEU A 84 9.07 0.97 -2.71
C LEU A 84 8.19 1.85 -1.80
N GLY A 85 6.94 2.06 -2.19
CA GLY A 85 5.97 2.78 -1.37
C GLY A 85 4.59 2.85 -2.00
N VAL A 86 3.61 3.24 -1.19
CA VAL A 86 2.23 3.46 -1.60
C VAL A 86 1.71 4.73 -0.97
N ASN A 87 0.94 5.51 -1.74
CA ASN A 87 0.35 6.74 -1.24
C ASN A 87 -1.08 6.91 -1.74
N TRP A 88 -1.94 7.44 -0.87
CA TRP A 88 -3.27 7.86 -1.24
C TRP A 88 -3.21 9.15 -2.03
N LEU A 89 -3.97 9.17 -3.12
CA LEU A 89 -4.32 10.37 -3.86
C LEU A 89 -5.75 10.77 -3.49
N PHE A 90 -6.42 11.52 -4.36
CA PHE A 90 -7.81 11.92 -4.16
C PHE A 90 -8.79 10.79 -4.53
N ASP A 91 -9.93 10.70 -3.84
CA ASP A 91 -11.07 9.82 -4.16
C ASP A 91 -10.69 8.36 -4.52
N LYS A 92 -10.12 7.64 -3.55
CA LYS A 92 -9.75 6.21 -3.68
C LYS A 92 -8.72 5.90 -4.77
N GLN A 93 -8.06 6.93 -5.30
CA GLN A 93 -6.93 6.78 -6.20
C GLN A 93 -5.65 6.59 -5.40
N LEU A 94 -4.73 5.84 -5.97
CA LEU A 94 -3.49 5.41 -5.35
C LEU A 94 -2.34 5.62 -6.31
N ALA A 95 -1.21 6.08 -5.79
CA ALA A 95 0.08 5.97 -6.45
C ALA A 95 0.87 4.86 -5.77
N ILE A 96 1.24 3.84 -6.54
CA ILE A 96 2.09 2.75 -6.09
C ILE A 96 3.43 2.91 -6.78
N ILE A 97 4.48 3.10 -5.98
CA ILE A 97 5.84 3.36 -6.43
C ILE A 97 6.57 2.02 -6.38
N THR A 98 7.11 1.62 -7.52
CA THR A 98 7.83 0.37 -7.68
C THR A 98 9.27 0.62 -8.16
N ASP A 99 10.09 -0.42 -8.11
CA ASP A 99 11.42 -0.43 -8.73
C ASP A 99 11.42 -0.12 -10.24
N SER A 100 10.27 -0.31 -10.89
CA SER A 100 10.11 -0.19 -12.34
C SER A 100 9.39 1.09 -12.76
N GLY A 101 8.87 1.88 -11.81
CA GLY A 101 8.16 3.11 -12.09
C GLY A 101 7.03 3.43 -11.11
N VAL A 102 5.98 4.08 -11.60
CA VAL A 102 4.81 4.46 -10.80
C VAL A 102 3.53 3.96 -11.47
N GLU A 103 2.71 3.28 -10.69
CA GLU A 103 1.39 2.79 -11.09
C GLU A 103 0.29 3.56 -10.38
N PHE A 104 -0.63 4.11 -11.17
CA PHE A 104 -1.81 4.81 -10.70
C PHE A 104 -3.00 3.85 -10.73
N CYS A 105 -3.57 3.60 -9.57
CA CYS A 105 -4.63 2.61 -9.38
C CYS A 105 -5.87 3.25 -8.76
N LEU A 106 -7.04 2.71 -9.09
CA LEU A 106 -8.29 3.02 -8.42
C LEU A 106 -8.69 1.84 -7.54
N LEU A 107 -8.94 2.11 -6.27
CA LEU A 107 -9.47 1.12 -5.34
C LEU A 107 -10.97 0.92 -5.57
N ASN A 108 -11.35 -0.29 -5.97
CA ASN A 108 -12.74 -0.72 -6.01
C ASN A 108 -13.07 -1.55 -4.75
N ILE A 109 -13.65 -0.88 -3.77
CA ILE A 109 -14.02 -1.47 -2.49
C ILE A 109 -15.03 -2.61 -2.66
N HIS A 110 -16.06 -2.42 -3.50
CA HIS A 110 -17.12 -3.41 -3.71
C HIS A 110 -16.60 -4.70 -4.36
N LYS A 111 -15.66 -4.56 -5.30
CA LYS A 111 -15.04 -5.69 -6.00
C LYS A 111 -13.80 -6.23 -5.31
N LYS A 112 -13.38 -5.60 -4.19
CA LYS A 112 -12.14 -5.94 -3.47
C LYS A 112 -10.94 -6.04 -4.43
N SER A 113 -10.80 -5.05 -5.29
CA SER A 113 -9.80 -5.07 -6.35
C SER A 113 -9.21 -3.69 -6.62
N LEU A 114 -7.98 -3.70 -7.13
CA LEU A 114 -7.38 -2.52 -7.75
C LEU A 114 -7.64 -2.55 -9.25
N LYS A 115 -7.95 -1.39 -9.81
CA LYS A 115 -7.96 -1.18 -11.25
C LYS A 115 -6.79 -0.29 -11.62
N LEU A 116 -5.87 -0.79 -12.44
CA LEU A 116 -4.81 0.02 -13.02
C LEU A 116 -5.44 1.06 -13.95
N ILE A 117 -5.15 2.34 -13.70
CA ILE A 117 -5.59 3.47 -14.53
C ILE A 117 -4.48 3.84 -15.51
N LYS A 118 -3.27 4.00 -14.98
CA LYS A 118 -2.10 4.46 -15.75
C LYS A 118 -0.83 3.91 -15.13
N SER A 119 0.16 3.62 -15.94
CA SER A 119 1.51 3.25 -15.48
C SER A 119 2.52 4.12 -16.20
N PHE A 120 3.54 4.57 -15.47
CA PHE A 120 4.72 5.24 -16.00
C PHE A 120 5.93 4.40 -15.62
N ALA A 121 6.49 3.72 -16.61
CA ALA A 121 7.71 2.94 -16.42
C ALA A 121 8.94 3.84 -16.60
N HIS A 122 9.96 3.63 -15.77
CA HIS A 122 11.31 4.10 -16.06
C HIS A 122 12.00 3.07 -16.94
N PHE A 123 12.18 3.36 -18.23
CA PHE A 123 13.05 2.58 -19.10
C PHE A 123 14.41 3.27 -19.19
N THR A 124 15.41 2.75 -18.49
CA THR A 124 16.80 3.13 -18.74
C THR A 124 17.34 2.19 -19.82
N SER A 125 17.28 2.61 -21.08
CA SER A 125 17.83 1.83 -22.18
C SER A 125 19.33 2.10 -22.31
N TRP A 126 20.13 1.27 -21.65
CA TRP A 126 21.59 1.30 -21.81
C TRP A 126 21.97 0.59 -23.10
N PHE A 127 22.04 1.34 -24.21
CA PHE A 127 22.71 0.83 -25.40
C PHE A 127 24.21 1.11 -25.26
N ILE A 128 25.01 0.06 -25.05
CA ILE A 128 26.46 0.15 -25.20
C ILE A 128 26.76 -0.08 -26.69
N CYS A 129 27.04 0.99 -27.42
CA CYS A 129 27.58 0.89 -28.78
C CYS A 129 29.08 0.64 -28.68
N PHE A 130 29.51 -0.60 -28.88
CA PHE A 130 30.91 -0.89 -29.17
C PHE A 130 31.20 -0.46 -30.60
N VAL A 131 31.76 0.75 -30.77
CA VAL A 131 32.38 1.12 -32.04
C VAL A 131 33.71 0.37 -32.11
N ASN A 132 33.70 -0.80 -32.77
CA ASN A 132 34.93 -1.43 -33.20
C ASN A 132 35.56 -0.51 -34.24
N ASN A 133 36.56 0.27 -33.84
CA ASN A 133 37.46 0.91 -34.78
C ASN A 133 38.38 -0.19 -35.33
N PHE A 134 38.31 -0.37 -36.64
CA PHE A 134 39.07 -1.31 -37.46
C PHE A 134 40.58 -1.25 -37.20
#